data_AF-A0A7W3T3I5-F1
#
_entry.id   AF-A0A7W3T3I5-F1
#
_cell.length_a   1.000
_cell.length_b   1.000
_cell.length_c   1.000
_cell.angle_alpha   90.00
_cell.angle_beta   90.00
_cell.angle_gamma   90.00
#
_symmetry.space_group_name_H-M   'P 1'
#
loop_
_entity.id
_entity.type
_entity.pdbx_description
1 polymer ?
#
loop_
_entity_poly.entity_id
_entity_poly.type
_entity_poly.pdbx_seq_one_letter_code
_entity_poly.pdbx_strand_id
1 'polypeptide(L)'
;MTPGGPTADPPSAPGTSPAAGPDAGAGDGTVVMDERLRMVPADPAAYRAAHARAEAALAAARAGGGPVGFAPLRRVGVGRLVLGDPAGARGPLAEAVRCADTPRRRVAALVNLADAHRYDDGGPHRGPTGGAPGRARALSLYRRALRLARRACPELEHFALQHLGKHHLDADEPDRARPLLLAALRARRELGDAELIASTEAALARCGGPPAAPGAD
;
A
#
# COMPACT_ATOMS: atom_id res chain seq x y z
N MET A 1 -33.48 -0.91 -45.53
CA MET A 1 -32.05 -0.82 -45.18
C MET A 1 -31.96 -0.12 -43.83
N THR A 2 -31.33 -0.79 -42.87
CA THR A 2 -31.36 -0.55 -41.41
C THR A 2 -30.60 0.70 -40.96
N PRO A 3 -31.05 1.41 -39.90
CA PRO A 3 -30.32 2.54 -39.33
C PRO A 3 -29.16 2.07 -38.45
N GLY A 4 -28.06 2.83 -38.51
CA GLY A 4 -26.82 2.58 -37.77
C GLY A 4 -27.02 2.64 -36.25
N GLY A 5 -26.50 1.62 -35.57
CA GLY A 5 -26.48 1.53 -34.12
C GLY A 5 -25.49 2.51 -33.46
N PRO A 6 -25.70 2.85 -32.18
CA PRO A 6 -24.81 3.75 -31.45
C PRO A 6 -23.45 3.11 -31.19
N THR A 7 -22.41 3.91 -31.42
CA THR A 7 -21.02 3.64 -31.04
C THR A 7 -20.91 3.45 -29.54
N ALA A 8 -20.40 2.31 -29.11
CA ALA A 8 -20.10 2.03 -27.71
C ALA A 8 -18.99 2.97 -27.20
N ASP A 9 -19.21 3.57 -26.03
CA ASP A 9 -18.19 4.32 -25.31
C ASP A 9 -17.00 3.41 -24.93
N PRO A 10 -15.76 3.93 -24.93
CA PRO A 10 -14.61 3.19 -24.46
C PRO A 10 -14.72 2.90 -22.95
N PRO A 11 -14.12 1.80 -22.45
CA PRO A 11 -14.17 1.46 -21.03
C PRO A 11 -13.51 2.55 -20.19
N SER A 12 -14.22 2.99 -19.16
CA SER A 12 -13.75 3.95 -18.17
C SER A 12 -12.44 3.50 -17.52
N ALA A 13 -11.54 4.47 -17.31
CA ALA A 13 -10.21 4.29 -16.73
C ALA A 13 -10.24 3.59 -15.34
N PRO A 14 -9.18 2.86 -14.96
CA PRO A 14 -9.12 2.16 -13.68
C PRO A 14 -9.15 3.14 -12.50
N GLY A 15 -9.95 2.79 -11.50
CA GLY A 15 -10.33 3.64 -10.38
C GLY A 15 -9.18 4.18 -9.53
N THR A 16 -9.45 5.35 -8.96
CA THR A 16 -8.81 5.95 -7.80
C THR A 16 -8.69 4.95 -6.64
N SER A 17 -7.65 5.07 -5.81
CA SER A 17 -7.39 4.08 -4.76
C SER A 17 -6.93 4.72 -3.44
N PRO A 18 -7.49 4.32 -2.29
CA PRO A 18 -7.16 4.86 -0.96
C PRO A 18 -5.85 4.26 -0.39
N ALA A 19 -4.91 3.86 -1.26
CA ALA A 19 -3.69 3.13 -0.91
C ALA A 19 -2.75 3.90 0.03
N ALA A 20 -2.93 5.22 0.15
CA ALA A 20 -2.22 6.06 1.09
C ALA A 20 -2.72 5.93 2.54
N GLY A 21 -3.65 5.02 2.85
CA GLY A 21 -4.07 4.65 4.20
C GLY A 21 -5.16 5.55 4.80
N PRO A 22 -5.63 5.21 6.02
CA PRO A 22 -6.91 5.69 6.59
C PRO A 22 -7.03 7.20 6.88
N ASP A 23 -5.93 7.94 6.82
CA ASP A 23 -5.85 9.38 7.10
C ASP A 23 -5.26 10.15 5.90
N ALA A 24 -5.04 9.48 4.76
CA ALA A 24 -4.79 10.20 3.52
C ALA A 24 -6.12 10.84 3.11
N GLY A 25 -6.14 12.16 2.95
CA GLY A 25 -7.30 12.85 2.41
C GLY A 25 -7.81 12.14 1.15
N ALA A 26 -9.13 12.18 0.95
CA ALA A 26 -9.83 11.54 -0.15
C ALA A 26 -9.02 11.55 -1.46
N GLY A 27 -8.92 10.38 -2.09
CA GLY A 27 -8.09 10.12 -3.25
C GLY A 27 -8.31 11.13 -4.37
N ASP A 28 -7.38 12.06 -4.51
CA ASP A 28 -7.36 13.09 -5.56
C ASP A 28 -6.89 12.56 -6.92
N GLY A 29 -6.82 11.24 -7.12
CA GLY A 29 -6.32 10.63 -8.35
C GLY A 29 -4.82 10.74 -8.56
N THR A 30 -4.05 11.23 -7.59
CA THR A 30 -2.59 11.42 -7.80
C THR A 30 -1.76 10.14 -7.70
N VAL A 31 -2.33 9.03 -7.21
CA VAL A 31 -1.66 7.74 -7.05
C VAL A 31 -2.48 6.63 -7.68
N VAL A 32 -1.83 5.81 -8.51
CA VAL A 32 -2.37 4.58 -9.11
C VAL A 32 -1.52 3.38 -8.71
N MET A 33 -1.98 2.18 -9.03
CA MET A 33 -1.24 0.94 -8.80
C MET A 33 -0.50 0.50 -10.07
N ASP A 34 0.77 0.08 -9.95
CA ASP A 34 1.49 -0.60 -11.04
C ASP A 34 1.05 -2.07 -11.19
N GLU A 35 1.61 -2.80 -12.16
CA GLU A 35 1.32 -4.23 -12.36
C GLU A 35 1.67 -5.11 -11.15
N ARG A 36 2.51 -4.60 -10.25
CA ARG A 36 2.94 -5.25 -9.02
C ARG A 36 2.09 -4.82 -7.82
N LEU A 37 1.03 -4.04 -8.03
CA LEU A 37 0.15 -3.51 -7.00
C LEU A 37 0.89 -2.61 -5.99
N ARG A 38 1.92 -1.90 -6.47
CA ARG A 38 2.65 -0.86 -5.75
C ARG A 38 2.11 0.51 -6.10
N MET A 39 2.23 1.45 -5.17
CA MET A 39 1.82 2.83 -5.39
C MET A 39 2.79 3.53 -6.35
N VAL A 40 2.28 4.15 -7.41
CA VAL A 40 3.03 4.97 -8.37
C VAL A 40 2.23 6.24 -8.70
N PRO A 41 2.87 7.35 -9.11
CA PRO A 41 2.16 8.59 -9.37
C PRO A 41 1.36 8.49 -10.68
N ALA A 42 0.12 8.99 -10.68
CA ALA A 42 -0.68 9.13 -11.89
C ALA A 42 -0.11 10.21 -12.82
N ASP A 43 0.31 11.34 -12.23
CA ASP A 43 1.10 12.39 -12.88
C ASP A 43 2.46 12.52 -12.16
N PRO A 44 3.53 11.94 -12.72
CA PRO A 44 4.86 11.98 -12.11
C PRO A 44 5.41 13.39 -11.88
N ALA A 45 5.10 14.36 -12.76
CA ALA A 45 5.64 15.71 -12.67
C ALA A 45 4.93 16.49 -11.55
N ALA A 46 3.59 16.48 -11.54
CA ALA A 46 2.81 17.12 -10.48
C ALA A 46 3.10 16.51 -9.11
N TYR A 47 3.23 15.17 -9.03
CA TYR A 47 3.54 14.48 -7.78
C TYR A 47 4.93 14.86 -7.25
N ARG A 48 5.95 14.92 -8.11
CA ARG A 48 7.30 15.38 -7.72
C ARG A 48 7.27 16.81 -7.19
N ALA A 49 6.55 17.71 -7.83
CA ALA A 49 6.44 19.11 -7.39
C ALA A 49 5.74 19.21 -6.02
N ALA A 50 4.65 18.47 -5.81
CA ALA A 50 3.96 18.41 -4.53
C ALA A 50 4.83 17.79 -3.43
N HIS A 51 5.57 16.73 -3.75
CA HIS A 51 6.48 16.07 -2.82
C HIS A 51 7.65 16.98 -2.43
N ALA A 52 8.25 17.71 -3.37
CA ALA A 52 9.31 18.69 -3.08
C ALA A 52 8.84 19.78 -2.10
N ARG A 53 7.59 20.25 -2.23
CA ARG A 53 7.00 21.18 -1.25
C ARG A 53 6.84 20.55 0.14
N ALA A 54 6.45 19.28 0.20
CA ALA A 54 6.32 18.55 1.47
C ALA A 54 7.68 18.34 2.16
N GLU A 55 8.72 18.02 1.40
CA GLU A 55 10.10 17.92 1.87
C GLU A 55 10.61 19.27 2.42
N ALA A 56 10.41 20.36 1.66
CA ALA A 56 10.80 21.70 2.09
C ALA A 56 10.08 22.13 3.38
N ALA A 57 8.78 21.85 3.49
CA ALA A 57 8.00 22.14 4.71
C ALA A 57 8.50 21.32 5.91
N LEU A 58 8.83 20.04 5.71
CA LEU A 58 9.41 19.20 6.76
C LEU A 58 10.80 19.71 7.19
N ALA A 59 11.65 20.11 6.25
CA ALA A 59 12.95 20.68 6.54
C ALA A 59 12.85 21.99 7.32
N ALA A 60 11.93 22.89 6.92
CA ALA A 60 11.68 24.14 7.63
C ALA A 60 11.17 23.88 9.06
N ALA A 61 10.27 22.91 9.26
CA ALA A 61 9.79 22.54 10.59
C ALA A 61 10.93 22.03 11.50
N ARG A 62 11.87 21.23 10.95
CA ARG A 62 13.06 20.78 11.68
C ARG A 62 14.01 21.93 12.02
N ALA A 63 14.22 22.85 11.08
CA ALA A 63 15.07 24.02 11.30
C ALA A 63 14.52 24.96 12.38
N GLY A 64 13.19 25.02 12.53
CA GLY A 64 12.52 25.75 13.61
C GLY A 64 12.71 25.16 15.01
N GLY A 65 13.38 24.02 15.16
CA GLY A 65 13.74 23.42 16.46
C GLY A 65 12.60 22.74 17.22
N GLY A 66 11.37 22.77 16.70
CA GLY A 66 10.21 22.11 17.28
C GLY A 66 10.12 20.62 16.91
N PRO A 67 9.37 19.81 17.68
CA PRO A 67 9.11 18.42 17.33
C PRO A 67 8.31 18.33 16.03
N VAL A 68 8.73 17.44 15.13
CA VAL A 68 7.97 17.16 13.90
C VAL A 68 6.85 16.15 14.21
N GLY A 69 5.62 16.54 13.87
CA GLY A 69 4.46 15.68 14.03
C GLY A 69 4.40 14.50 13.05
N PHE A 70 3.50 13.55 13.34
CA PHE A 70 3.24 12.35 12.53
C PHE A 70 2.96 12.63 11.05
N ALA A 71 2.05 13.58 10.76
CA ALA A 71 1.52 13.76 9.41
C ALA A 71 2.56 14.23 8.38
N PRO A 72 3.41 15.25 8.66
CA PRO A 72 4.51 15.63 7.77
C PRO A 72 5.49 14.49 7.48
N LEU A 73 5.90 13.74 8.52
CA LEU A 73 6.82 12.61 8.39
C LEU A 73 6.24 11.51 7.50
N ARG A 74 4.98 11.14 7.74
CA ARG A 74 4.29 10.13 6.94
C ARG A 74 4.09 10.59 5.50
N ARG A 75 3.70 11.85 5.27
CA ARG A 75 3.51 12.41 3.92
C ARG A 75 4.79 12.34 3.11
N VAL A 76 5.91 12.77 3.68
CA VAL A 76 7.22 12.68 3.02
C VAL A 76 7.59 11.22 2.76
N GLY A 77 7.47 10.35 3.77
CA GLY A 77 7.78 8.93 3.63
C GLY A 77 6.97 8.21 2.55
N VAL A 78 5.65 8.42 2.50
CA VAL A 78 4.78 7.87 1.45
C VAL A 78 5.09 8.49 0.09
N GLY A 79 5.39 9.79 0.04
CA GLY A 79 5.77 10.45 -1.22
C GLY A 79 7.02 9.82 -1.85
N ARG A 80 8.03 9.50 -1.05
CA ARG A 80 9.22 8.78 -1.51
C ARG A 80 8.90 7.37 -2.00
N LEU A 81 8.00 6.64 -1.33
CA LEU A 81 7.52 5.33 -1.81
C LEU A 81 6.91 5.42 -3.20
N VAL A 82 5.98 6.37 -3.38
CA VAL A 82 5.27 6.57 -4.66
C VAL A 82 6.26 6.95 -5.76
N LEU A 83 7.26 7.77 -5.46
CA LEU A 83 8.31 8.17 -6.41
C LEU A 83 9.38 7.11 -6.67
N GLY A 84 9.26 5.91 -6.09
CA GLY A 84 10.22 4.83 -6.31
C GLY A 84 11.52 4.96 -5.51
N ASP A 85 11.54 5.72 -4.42
CA ASP A 85 12.65 5.81 -3.45
C ASP A 85 12.28 5.12 -2.10
N PRO A 86 12.24 3.78 -2.08
CA PRO A 86 11.93 3.05 -0.85
C PRO A 86 13.02 3.17 0.21
N ALA A 87 14.28 3.41 -0.20
CA ALA A 87 15.39 3.59 0.72
C ALA A 87 15.24 4.90 1.51
N GLY A 88 15.01 6.02 0.81
CA GLY A 88 14.78 7.31 1.44
C GLY A 88 13.47 7.38 2.22
N ALA A 89 12.45 6.58 1.89
CA ALA A 89 11.19 6.52 2.63
C ALA A 89 11.35 6.02 4.09
N ARG A 90 12.33 5.15 4.36
CA ARG A 90 12.47 4.44 5.64
C ARG A 90 12.66 5.35 6.84
N GLY A 91 13.51 6.37 6.72
CA GLY A 91 13.82 7.28 7.82
C GLY A 91 12.58 8.03 8.32
N PRO A 92 11.91 8.81 7.46
CA PRO A 92 10.67 9.52 7.80
C PRO A 92 9.55 8.58 8.28
N LEU A 93 9.37 7.40 7.67
CA LEU A 93 8.34 6.45 8.09
C LEU A 93 8.63 5.82 9.46
N ALA A 94 9.89 5.50 9.75
CA ALA A 94 10.29 5.00 11.07
C ALA A 94 10.08 6.06 12.16
N GLU A 95 10.33 7.33 11.84
CA GLU A 95 10.02 8.45 12.74
C GLU A 95 8.52 8.63 12.91
N ALA A 96 7.72 8.52 11.84
CA ALA A 96 6.26 8.55 11.92
C ALA A 96 5.71 7.43 12.82
N VAL A 97 6.27 6.22 12.78
CA VAL A 97 5.89 5.13 13.71
C VAL A 97 6.14 5.52 15.17
N ARG A 98 7.23 6.23 15.47
CA ARG A 98 7.56 6.70 16.83
C ARG A 98 6.64 7.83 17.29
N CYS A 99 6.36 8.80 16.41
CA CYS A 99 5.51 9.96 16.69
C CYS A 99 4.00 9.65 16.67
N ALA A 100 3.59 8.47 16.21
CA ALA A 100 2.18 8.09 16.18
C ALA A 100 1.60 8.02 17.61
N ASP A 101 0.65 8.90 17.88
CA ASP A 101 -0.07 9.10 19.13
C ASP A 101 -1.34 8.24 19.24
N THR A 102 -1.88 7.76 18.11
CA THR A 102 -3.04 6.85 18.09
C THR A 102 -2.68 5.47 17.50
N PRO A 103 -3.40 4.40 17.91
CA PRO A 103 -3.25 3.08 17.30
C PRO A 103 -3.46 3.12 15.78
N ARG A 104 -4.48 3.86 15.31
CA ARG A 104 -4.81 4.03 13.88
C ARG A 104 -3.62 4.56 13.08
N ARG A 105 -3.03 5.67 13.54
CA ARG A 105 -1.83 6.28 12.93
C ARG A 105 -0.64 5.34 12.95
N ARG A 106 -0.45 4.61 14.05
CA ARG A 106 0.66 3.66 14.19
C ARG A 106 0.53 2.46 13.26
N VAL A 107 -0.68 1.91 13.08
CA VAL A 107 -0.96 0.86 12.09
C VAL A 107 -0.62 1.37 10.68
N ALA A 108 -1.12 2.56 10.32
CA ALA A 108 -0.88 3.14 9.00
C ALA A 108 0.62 3.32 8.72
N ALA A 109 1.38 3.91 9.66
CA ALA A 109 2.82 4.09 9.47
C ALA A 109 3.63 2.78 9.48
N LEU A 110 3.22 1.78 10.28
CA LEU A 110 3.85 0.45 10.24
C LEU A 110 3.67 -0.21 8.88
N VAL A 111 2.47 -0.12 8.29
CA VAL A 111 2.18 -0.64 6.95
C VAL A 111 3.04 0.07 5.90
N ASN A 112 3.10 1.41 5.92
CA ASN A 112 3.94 2.12 4.95
C ASN A 112 5.44 1.82 5.12
N LEU A 113 5.93 1.71 6.36
CA LEU A 113 7.32 1.33 6.59
C LEU A 113 7.59 -0.10 6.09
N ALA A 114 6.63 -1.01 6.24
CA ALA A 114 6.72 -2.35 5.68
C ALA A 114 6.73 -2.31 4.14
N ASP A 115 5.91 -1.46 3.51
CA ASP A 115 5.96 -1.23 2.06
C ASP A 115 7.34 -0.71 1.62
N ALA A 116 8.00 0.17 2.39
CA ALA A 116 9.37 0.64 2.10
C ALA A 116 10.45 -0.46 2.19
N HIS A 117 10.16 -1.54 2.91
CA HIS A 117 10.99 -2.73 2.91
C HIS A 117 10.59 -3.73 1.81
N ARG A 118 9.31 -3.80 1.45
CA ARG A 118 8.78 -4.63 0.36
C ARG A 118 9.20 -4.11 -1.02
N TYR A 119 9.24 -2.80 -1.20
CA TYR A 119 9.54 -2.13 -2.47
C TYR A 119 11.04 -2.03 -2.72
N ASP A 120 11.87 -2.27 -1.70
CA ASP A 120 13.32 -2.34 -1.85
C ASP A 120 13.73 -3.71 -2.38
N ASP A 121 13.35 -3.96 -3.64
CA ASP A 121 13.73 -5.15 -4.38
C ASP A 121 15.02 -4.97 -5.20
N GLY A 122 15.81 -3.94 -4.88
CA GLY A 122 17.23 -3.90 -5.17
C GLY A 122 17.61 -3.62 -6.62
N GLY A 123 17.16 -2.50 -7.21
CA GLY A 123 17.79 -1.94 -8.41
C GLY A 123 17.96 -2.92 -9.59
N PRO A 124 18.90 -2.67 -10.54
CA PRO A 124 18.95 -3.31 -11.86
C PRO A 124 19.37 -4.79 -11.87
N HIS A 125 19.49 -5.43 -10.71
CA HIS A 125 19.83 -6.85 -10.62
C HIS A 125 18.74 -7.60 -9.87
N ARG A 126 17.66 -7.94 -10.60
CA ARG A 126 16.76 -9.05 -10.25
C ARG A 126 17.58 -10.34 -10.17
N GLY A 127 18.15 -10.62 -9.02
CA GLY A 127 18.46 -12.00 -8.61
C GLY A 127 17.18 -12.68 -8.14
N PRO A 128 17.14 -14.02 -8.03
CA PRO A 128 16.00 -14.78 -7.49
C PRO A 128 15.61 -14.39 -6.05
N THR A 129 16.41 -13.52 -5.40
CA THR A 129 16.16 -12.94 -4.09
C THR A 129 16.26 -11.41 -4.13
N GLY A 130 15.24 -10.70 -4.64
CA GLY A 130 15.06 -9.29 -4.25
C GLY A 130 15.10 -9.20 -2.71
N GLY A 131 16.11 -8.54 -2.16
CA GLY A 131 16.83 -8.98 -0.94
C GLY A 131 15.99 -9.60 0.19
N ALA A 132 16.28 -10.86 0.55
CA ALA A 132 15.65 -11.58 1.66
C ALA A 132 15.57 -10.79 3.00
N PRO A 133 16.57 -9.96 3.38
CA PRO A 133 16.50 -9.14 4.58
C PRO A 133 15.38 -8.08 4.54
N GLY A 134 15.12 -7.48 3.38
CA GLY A 134 14.03 -6.52 3.18
C GLY A 134 12.67 -7.19 3.38
N ARG A 135 12.48 -8.35 2.76
CA ARG A 135 11.25 -9.15 2.92
C ARG A 135 11.01 -9.56 4.36
N ALA A 136 12.02 -10.03 5.08
CA ALA A 136 11.92 -10.41 6.49
C ALA A 136 11.51 -9.21 7.38
N ARG A 137 12.09 -8.02 7.13
CA ARG A 137 11.72 -6.79 7.85
C ARG A 137 10.29 -6.37 7.54
N ALA A 138 9.87 -6.40 6.27
CA ALA A 138 8.50 -6.11 5.87
C ALA A 138 7.50 -7.04 6.57
N LEU A 139 7.74 -8.35 6.56
CA LEU A 139 6.90 -9.35 7.22
C LEU A 139 6.73 -9.07 8.73
N SER A 140 7.83 -8.77 9.42
CA SER A 140 7.79 -8.45 10.86
C SER A 140 6.93 -7.22 11.15
N LEU A 141 7.06 -6.17 10.32
CA LEU A 141 6.29 -4.94 10.45
C LEU A 141 4.80 -5.14 10.13
N TYR A 142 4.46 -5.87 9.06
CA TYR A 142 3.07 -6.21 8.75
C TYR A 142 2.41 -7.03 9.86
N ARG A 143 3.11 -8.03 10.40
CA ARG A 143 2.60 -8.80 11.55
C ARG A 143 2.39 -7.92 12.79
N ARG A 144 3.28 -6.95 13.03
CA ARG A 144 3.11 -5.98 14.11
C ARG A 144 1.89 -5.07 13.88
N ALA A 145 1.70 -4.59 12.66
CA ALA A 145 0.54 -3.78 12.28
C ALA A 145 -0.78 -4.56 12.47
N LEU A 146 -0.83 -5.82 12.00
CA LEU A 146 -1.99 -6.68 12.15
C LEU A 146 -2.33 -6.97 13.61
N ARG A 147 -1.33 -7.28 14.45
CA ARG A 147 -1.55 -7.47 15.90
C ARG A 147 -2.08 -6.21 16.56
N LEU A 148 -1.57 -5.04 16.18
CA LEU A 148 -2.04 -3.76 16.73
C LEU A 148 -3.47 -3.45 16.29
N ALA A 149 -3.79 -3.66 15.00
CA ALA A 149 -5.14 -3.49 14.47
C ALA A 149 -6.15 -4.34 15.25
N ARG A 150 -5.92 -5.65 15.35
CA ARG A 150 -6.78 -6.58 16.11
C ARG A 150 -7.02 -6.18 17.56
N ARG A 151 -5.98 -5.64 18.22
CA ARG A 151 -6.06 -5.31 19.65
C ARG A 151 -6.72 -3.96 19.92
N ALA A 152 -6.52 -2.97 19.05
CA ALA A 152 -6.74 -1.56 19.42
C ALA A 152 -7.45 -0.72 18.35
N CYS A 153 -7.59 -1.22 17.12
CA CYS A 153 -8.35 -0.58 16.06
C CYS A 153 -8.81 -1.64 15.04
N PRO A 154 -9.76 -2.52 15.41
CA PRO A 154 -10.21 -3.65 14.58
C PRO A 154 -10.75 -3.20 13.22
N GLU A 155 -11.26 -1.97 13.13
CA GLU A 155 -11.70 -1.36 11.88
C GLU A 155 -10.57 -1.19 10.86
N LEU A 156 -9.29 -1.33 11.24
CA LEU A 156 -8.14 -1.36 10.33
C LEU A 156 -7.57 -2.76 10.07
N GLU A 157 -8.18 -3.82 10.58
CA GLU A 157 -7.69 -5.18 10.33
C GLU A 157 -7.66 -5.51 8.83
N HIS A 158 -8.71 -5.15 8.09
CA HIS A 158 -8.78 -5.35 6.64
C HIS A 158 -7.63 -4.65 5.89
N PHE A 159 -7.16 -3.50 6.39
CA PHE A 159 -6.05 -2.75 5.83
C PHE A 159 -4.72 -3.49 6.04
N ALA A 160 -4.45 -3.96 7.27
CA ALA A 160 -3.24 -4.72 7.56
C ALA A 160 -3.21 -6.09 6.83
N LEU A 161 -4.34 -6.78 6.76
CA LEU A 161 -4.48 -8.06 6.04
C LEU A 161 -4.21 -7.90 4.54
N GLN A 162 -4.74 -6.86 3.90
CA GLN A 162 -4.52 -6.59 2.48
C GLN A 162 -3.02 -6.46 2.17
N HIS A 163 -2.30 -5.64 2.94
CA HIS A 163 -0.88 -5.39 2.67
C HIS A 163 0.00 -6.61 2.99
N LEU A 164 -0.32 -7.36 4.05
CA LEU A 164 0.37 -8.63 4.33
C LEU A 164 0.11 -9.67 3.22
N GLY A 165 -1.11 -9.73 2.70
CA GLY A 165 -1.45 -10.57 1.55
C GLY A 165 -0.63 -10.23 0.31
N LYS A 166 -0.54 -8.93 -0.04
CA LYS A 166 0.32 -8.45 -1.15
C LYS A 166 1.80 -8.78 -0.93
N HIS A 167 2.29 -8.73 0.30
CA HIS A 167 3.66 -9.15 0.62
C HIS A 167 3.90 -10.63 0.31
N HIS A 168 2.96 -11.51 0.67
CA HIS A 168 3.06 -12.93 0.34
C HIS A 168 2.98 -13.19 -1.17
N LEU A 169 2.18 -12.41 -1.93
CA LEU A 169 2.18 -12.47 -3.39
C LEU A 169 3.54 -12.11 -3.99
N ASP A 170 4.18 -11.03 -3.52
CA ASP A 170 5.51 -10.63 -3.98
C ASP A 170 6.61 -11.63 -3.57
N ALA A 171 6.34 -12.46 -2.56
CA ALA A 171 7.22 -13.52 -2.10
C ALA A 171 6.95 -14.88 -2.79
N ASP A 172 6.06 -14.92 -3.79
CA ASP A 172 5.64 -16.14 -4.48
C ASP A 172 4.99 -17.19 -3.53
N GLU A 173 4.25 -16.70 -2.54
CA GLU A 173 3.54 -17.52 -1.55
C GLU A 173 2.00 -17.35 -1.66
N PRO A 174 1.36 -17.70 -2.79
CA PRO A 174 -0.06 -17.44 -3.03
C PRO A 174 -0.99 -18.15 -2.02
N ASP A 175 -0.61 -19.33 -1.53
CA ASP A 175 -1.37 -20.08 -0.53
C ASP A 175 -1.43 -19.36 0.82
N ARG A 176 -0.39 -18.59 1.16
CA ARG A 176 -0.37 -17.74 2.36
C ARG A 176 -1.09 -16.42 2.12
N ALA A 177 -1.03 -15.88 0.90
CA ALA A 177 -1.70 -14.63 0.54
C ALA A 177 -3.22 -14.77 0.52
N ARG A 178 -3.74 -15.82 -0.11
CA ARG A 178 -5.17 -16.03 -0.36
C ARG A 178 -6.06 -15.90 0.89
N PRO A 179 -5.82 -16.62 2.01
CA PRO A 179 -6.69 -16.51 3.19
C PRO A 179 -6.70 -15.11 3.79
N LEU A 180 -5.58 -14.39 3.75
CA LEU A 180 -5.47 -13.01 4.24
C LEU A 180 -6.28 -12.05 3.37
N LEU A 181 -6.16 -12.17 2.05
CA LEU A 181 -6.87 -11.34 1.09
C LEU A 181 -8.39 -11.62 1.11
N LEU A 182 -8.81 -12.88 1.26
CA LEU A 182 -10.23 -13.23 1.43
C LEU A 182 -10.82 -12.64 2.72
N ALA A 183 -10.06 -12.66 3.82
CA ALA A 183 -10.48 -12.03 5.08
C ALA A 183 -10.59 -10.50 4.93
N ALA A 184 -9.63 -9.86 4.26
CA ALA A 184 -9.70 -8.44 3.94
C ALA A 184 -10.91 -8.10 3.05
N LEU A 185 -11.20 -8.94 2.05
CA LEU A 185 -12.32 -8.76 1.13
C LEU A 185 -13.67 -8.81 1.85
N ARG A 186 -13.87 -9.77 2.75
CA ARG A 186 -15.11 -9.88 3.55
C ARG A 186 -15.39 -8.59 4.33
N ALA A 187 -14.39 -8.13 5.09
CA ALA A 187 -14.52 -6.88 5.84
C ALA A 187 -14.74 -5.65 4.94
N ARG A 188 -14.08 -5.58 3.77
CA ARG A 188 -14.29 -4.48 2.81
C ARG A 188 -15.67 -4.48 2.17
N ARG A 189 -16.27 -5.66 1.96
CA ARG A 189 -17.66 -5.80 1.49
C ARG A 189 -18.66 -5.33 2.55
N GLU A 190 -18.41 -5.64 3.82
CA GLU A 190 -19.20 -5.11 4.94
C GLU A 190 -19.11 -3.58 5.04
N LEU A 191 -17.93 -3.00 4.77
CA LEU A 191 -17.72 -1.55 4.71
C LEU A 191 -18.36 -0.88 3.48
N GLY A 192 -18.65 -1.62 2.41
CA GLY A 192 -19.23 -1.08 1.17
C GLY A 192 -18.28 -0.20 0.34
N ASP A 193 -16.97 -0.27 0.59
CA ASP A 193 -15.98 0.54 -0.12
C ASP A 193 -15.56 -0.12 -1.44
N ALA A 194 -16.13 0.35 -2.56
CA ALA A 194 -15.93 -0.23 -3.89
C ALA A 194 -14.46 -0.21 -4.35
N GLU A 195 -13.71 0.86 -4.04
CA GLU A 195 -12.29 0.98 -4.43
C GLU A 195 -11.43 -0.03 -3.66
N LEU A 196 -11.69 -0.17 -2.35
CA LEU A 196 -11.02 -1.17 -1.53
C LEU A 196 -11.37 -2.60 -1.97
N ILE A 197 -12.62 -2.88 -2.31
CA ILE A 197 -13.07 -4.18 -2.82
C ILE A 197 -12.30 -4.52 -4.11
N ALA A 198 -12.34 -3.63 -5.10
CA ALA A 198 -11.64 -3.84 -6.38
C ALA A 198 -10.13 -4.06 -6.19
N SER A 199 -9.50 -3.30 -5.28
CA SER A 199 -8.07 -3.48 -4.95
C SER A 199 -7.77 -4.87 -4.36
N THR A 200 -8.67 -5.43 -3.56
CA THR A 200 -8.50 -6.79 -3.01
C THR A 200 -8.77 -7.86 -4.04
N GLU A 201 -9.78 -7.68 -4.90
CA GLU A 201 -10.08 -8.62 -5.97
C GLU A 201 -8.94 -8.70 -6.99
N ALA A 202 -8.34 -7.56 -7.36
CA ALA A 202 -7.13 -7.53 -8.19
C ALA A 202 -5.94 -8.29 -7.56
N ALA A 203 -5.78 -8.22 -6.23
CA ALA A 203 -4.77 -9.00 -5.53
C ALA A 203 -5.10 -10.50 -5.53
N LEU A 204 -6.37 -10.88 -5.31
CA LEU A 204 -6.81 -12.27 -5.33
C LEU A 204 -6.66 -12.92 -6.71
N ALA A 205 -6.89 -12.18 -7.79
CA ALA A 205 -6.68 -12.66 -9.16
C ALA A 205 -5.22 -13.12 -9.38
N ARG A 206 -4.26 -12.52 -8.69
CA ARG A 206 -2.84 -12.90 -8.74
C ARG A 206 -2.50 -14.15 -7.92
N CYS A 207 -3.39 -14.63 -7.06
CA CYS A 207 -3.19 -15.91 -6.36
C CYS A 207 -3.41 -17.14 -7.28
N GLY A 208 -3.87 -16.95 -8.52
CA GLY A 208 -4.26 -18.04 -9.44
C GLY A 208 -5.62 -18.67 -9.13
N GLY A 209 -5.92 -19.80 -9.78
CA GLY A 209 -7.11 -20.61 -9.50
C GLY A 209 -7.14 -21.15 -8.06
N PRO A 210 -8.28 -21.71 -7.60
CA PRO A 210 -8.32 -22.36 -6.29
C PRO A 210 -7.23 -23.44 -6.21
N PRO A 211 -6.62 -23.68 -5.02
CA PRO A 211 -5.66 -24.77 -4.88
C PRO A 211 -6.32 -26.07 -5.37
N ALA A 212 -5.58 -26.85 -6.17
CA ALA A 212 -6.06 -28.17 -6.58
C ALA A 212 -6.47 -28.94 -5.33
N ALA A 213 -7.67 -29.55 -5.36
CA ALA A 213 -8.11 -30.37 -4.24
C ALA A 213 -7.07 -31.46 -3.98
N PRO A 214 -6.61 -31.66 -2.74
CA PRO A 214 -5.71 -32.76 -2.44
C PRO A 214 -6.45 -34.08 -2.68
N GLY A 215 -6.00 -34.88 -3.65
CA GLY A 215 -6.43 -36.27 -3.83
C GLY A 215 -7.19 -36.60 -5.12
N ALA A 216 -6.65 -36.23 -6.28
CA ALA A 216 -7.01 -36.87 -7.54
C ALA A 216 -5.78 -37.63 -8.08
N ASP A 217 -5.42 -38.71 -7.39
CA ASP A 217 -4.64 -39.83 -7.90
C ASP A 217 -5.26 -41.12 -7.34
#